data_AF-A0A969LQD2-F1
#
_entry.id   AF-A0A969LQD2-F1
#
_cell.length_a   1.000
_cell.length_b   1.000
_cell.length_c   1.000
_cell.angle_alpha   90.00
_cell.angle_beta   90.00
_cell.angle_gamma   90.00
#
_symmetry.space_group_name_H-M   'P 1'
#
loop_
_entity.id
_entity.type
_entity.pdbx_description
1 polymer ?
#
loop_
_entity_poly.entity_id
_entity_poly.type
_entity_poly.pdbx_seq_one_letter_code
_entity_poly.pdbx_strand_id
1 'polypeptide(L)'
;MTGAKPLQVHYARRKRVTQAQVVETALNSFLSPDGSERMEAAFSRRMDKVVRQLDKLDYRAELNSEALALFVRFWLTANPALPDASRAAAQAQGRERFEGFVEALARKMEFGPKLADVTSRADHKV
;
A
#
# COMPACT_ATOMS: atom_id res chain seq x y z
N MET A 1 -33.58 38.18 21.52
CA MET A 1 -32.27 37.56 21.79
C MET A 1 -32.54 36.21 22.45
N THR A 2 -32.62 35.16 21.65
CA THR A 2 -33.06 33.83 22.09
C THR A 2 -31.92 33.17 22.84
N GLY A 3 -32.03 33.09 24.17
CA GLY A 3 -31.04 32.46 25.04
C GLY A 3 -30.95 30.97 24.72
N ALA A 4 -29.89 30.56 24.03
CA ALA A 4 -29.53 29.16 23.89
C ALA A 4 -29.22 28.61 25.29
N LYS A 5 -30.14 27.82 25.85
CA LYS A 5 -29.90 27.13 27.12
C LYS A 5 -28.61 26.31 27.00
N PRO A 6 -27.68 26.39 27.96
CA PRO A 6 -26.39 25.72 27.83
C PRO A 6 -26.58 24.21 27.65
N LEU A 7 -25.94 23.64 26.64
CA LEU A 7 -26.05 22.21 26.26
C LEU A 7 -25.81 21.27 27.45
N GLN A 8 -25.00 21.69 28.42
CA GLN A 8 -24.71 20.97 29.65
C GLN A 8 -25.94 20.82 30.56
N VAL A 9 -26.82 21.83 30.64
CA VAL A 9 -28.06 21.82 31.44
C VAL A 9 -29.01 20.73 30.93
N HIS A 10 -29.18 20.66 29.61
CA HIS A 10 -30.06 19.68 28.96
C HIS A 10 -29.51 18.26 29.07
N TYR A 11 -28.20 18.09 28.89
CA TYR A 11 -27.52 16.80 29.04
C TYR A 11 -27.59 16.29 30.48
N ALA A 12 -27.28 17.14 31.46
CA ALA A 12 -27.33 16.83 32.89
C ALA A 12 -28.74 16.38 33.32
N ARG A 13 -29.78 17.09 32.87
CA ARG A 13 -31.17 16.75 33.16
C ARG A 13 -31.62 15.44 32.51
N ARG A 14 -31.18 15.16 31.27
CA ARG A 14 -31.47 13.90 30.57
C ARG A 14 -30.77 12.70 31.22
N LYS A 15 -29.55 12.91 31.74
CA LYS A 15 -28.73 11.87 32.38
C LYS A 15 -28.90 11.78 33.90
N ARG A 16 -29.77 12.61 34.50
CA ARG A 16 -30.01 12.72 35.95
C ARG A 16 -28.74 12.94 36.78
N VAL A 17 -27.81 13.74 36.26
CA VAL A 17 -26.57 14.14 36.93
C VAL A 17 -26.53 15.66 37.12
N THR A 18 -25.67 16.17 38.00
CA THR A 18 -25.52 17.62 38.19
C THR A 18 -24.67 18.22 37.06
N GLN A 19 -24.85 19.52 36.74
CA GLN A 19 -24.03 20.18 35.72
C GLN A 19 -22.55 20.22 36.10
N ALA A 20 -22.23 20.46 37.37
CA ALA A 20 -20.87 20.43 37.87
C ALA A 20 -20.20 19.08 37.61
N GLN A 21 -20.93 17.98 37.86
CA GLN A 21 -20.44 16.62 37.63
C GLN A 21 -20.26 16.30 36.14
N VAL A 22 -21.08 16.88 35.25
CA VAL A 22 -20.88 16.80 33.79
C VAL A 22 -19.61 17.52 33.36
N VAL A 23 -19.36 18.72 33.90
CA VAL A 23 -18.16 19.51 33.58
C VAL A 23 -16.90 18.82 34.11
N GLU A 24 -16.93 18.34 35.35
CA GLU A 24 -15.81 17.64 35.99
C GLU A 24 -15.47 16.34 35.25
N THR A 25 -16.48 15.56 34.86
CA THR A 25 -16.27 14.34 34.06
C THR A 25 -15.67 14.66 32.69
N ALA A 26 -16.14 15.73 32.05
CA ALA A 26 -15.60 16.18 30.77
C ALA A 26 -14.14 16.65 30.91
N LEU A 27 -13.82 17.37 31.98
CA LEU A 27 -12.48 17.85 32.26
C LEU A 27 -11.52 16.68 32.58
N ASN A 28 -11.94 15.74 33.42
CA ASN A 28 -11.16 14.54 33.73
C ASN A 28 -10.96 13.66 32.49
N SER A 29 -11.97 13.52 31.63
CA SER A 29 -11.82 12.81 30.36
C SER A 29 -10.90 13.53 29.38
N PHE A 30 -10.87 14.86 29.39
CA PHE A 30 -10.02 15.66 28.51
C PHE A 30 -8.55 15.65 28.98
N LEU A 31 -8.34 15.67 30.29
CA LEU A 31 -7.02 15.64 30.92
C LEU A 31 -6.51 14.22 31.20
N SER A 32 -7.26 13.17 30.83
CA SER A 32 -6.85 11.79 31.10
C SER A 32 -5.64 11.38 30.26
N PRO A 33 -4.59 10.79 30.87
CA PRO A 33 -3.46 10.16 30.17
C PRO A 33 -3.87 9.07 29.17
N ASP A 34 -5.06 8.48 29.33
CA ASP A 34 -5.57 7.43 28.44
C ASP A 34 -5.71 7.90 26.98
N GLY A 35 -5.87 9.21 26.77
CA GLY A 35 -5.94 9.80 25.43
C GLY A 35 -4.62 9.71 24.68
N SER A 36 -3.52 10.08 25.35
CA SER A 36 -2.16 9.97 24.80
C SER A 36 -1.76 8.52 24.60
N GLU A 37 -2.01 7.64 25.56
CA GLU A 37 -1.67 6.21 25.44
C GLU A 37 -2.40 5.53 24.28
N ARG A 38 -3.69 5.86 24.06
CA ARG A 38 -4.45 5.34 22.91
C ARG A 38 -3.88 5.80 21.58
N MET A 39 -3.46 7.05 21.50
CA MET A 39 -2.85 7.62 20.30
C MET A 39 -1.47 7.00 20.02
N GLU A 40 -0.64 6.86 21.03
CA GLU A 40 0.66 6.16 20.94
C GLU A 40 0.46 4.71 20.50
N ALA A 41 -0.47 3.97 21.11
CA ALA A 41 -0.77 2.60 20.72
C ALA A 41 -1.32 2.48 19.28
N ALA A 42 -2.08 3.46 18.81
CA ALA A 42 -2.54 3.51 17.43
C ALA A 42 -1.39 3.81 16.45
N PHE A 43 -0.47 4.69 16.85
CA PHE A 43 0.72 5.04 16.08
C PHE A 43 1.67 3.84 15.96
N SER A 44 1.99 3.17 17.06
CA SER A 44 2.84 1.96 17.08
C SER A 44 2.27 0.87 16.17
N ARG A 45 0.96 0.60 16.24
CA ARG A 45 0.30 -0.36 15.34
C ARG A 45 0.40 0.03 13.86
N ARG A 46 0.30 1.32 13.55
CA ARG A 46 0.46 1.81 12.18
C ARG A 46 1.91 1.64 11.71
N MET A 47 2.89 1.90 12.57
CA MET A 47 4.30 1.67 12.28
C MET A 47 4.62 0.19 12.05
N ASP A 48 4.14 -0.70 12.93
CA ASP A 48 4.30 -2.15 12.75
C ASP A 48 3.75 -2.63 11.40
N LYS A 49 2.60 -2.07 10.99
CA LYS A 49 2.02 -2.38 9.69
C LYS A 49 2.89 -1.91 8.53
N VAL A 50 3.51 -0.73 8.63
CA VAL A 50 4.43 -0.20 7.61
C VAL A 50 5.69 -1.06 7.53
N VAL A 51 6.29 -1.43 8.66
CA VAL A 51 7.47 -2.30 8.70
C VAL A 51 7.18 -3.63 8.00
N ARG A 52 6.07 -4.29 8.33
CA ARG A 52 5.67 -5.53 7.65
C ARG A 52 5.40 -5.36 6.15
N GLN A 53 5.00 -4.16 5.70
CA GLN A 53 4.84 -3.87 4.29
C GLN A 53 6.20 -3.66 3.60
N LEU A 54 7.17 -3.07 4.30
CA LEU A 54 8.55 -2.94 3.83
C LEU A 54 9.23 -4.30 3.73
N ASP A 55 9.13 -5.16 4.74
CA ASP A 55 9.72 -6.51 4.69
C ASP A 55 9.19 -7.32 3.50
N LYS A 56 7.88 -7.20 3.22
CA LYS A 56 7.27 -7.83 2.04
C LYS A 56 7.72 -7.23 0.72
N LEU A 57 7.98 -5.92 0.70
CA LEU A 57 8.50 -5.24 -0.48
C LEU A 57 9.94 -5.66 -0.74
N ASP A 58 10.74 -5.78 0.31
CA ASP A 58 12.15 -6.18 0.25
C ASP A 58 12.28 -7.59 -0.32
N TYR A 59 11.54 -8.56 0.24
CA TYR A 59 11.48 -9.92 -0.30
C TYR A 59 11.05 -9.95 -1.79
N ARG A 60 10.08 -9.12 -2.18
CA ARG A 60 9.66 -9.02 -3.59
C ARG A 60 10.74 -8.42 -4.48
N ALA A 61 11.53 -7.47 -3.97
CA ALA A 61 12.63 -6.85 -4.69
C ALA A 61 13.78 -7.84 -4.89
N GLU A 62 14.14 -8.60 -3.85
CA GLU A 62 15.11 -9.69 -3.92
C GLU A 62 14.69 -10.76 -4.93
N LEU A 63 13.45 -11.27 -4.83
CA LEU A 63 12.91 -12.27 -5.76
C LEU A 63 12.94 -11.78 -7.21
N ASN A 64 12.54 -10.53 -7.46
CA ASN A 64 12.58 -9.95 -8.80
C ASN A 64 14.01 -9.80 -9.32
N SER A 65 14.97 -9.48 -8.45
CA SER A 65 16.38 -9.35 -8.81
C SER A 65 16.97 -10.69 -9.22
N GLU A 66 16.68 -11.75 -8.46
CA GLU A 66 17.09 -13.12 -8.80
C GLU A 66 16.45 -13.61 -10.10
N ALA A 67 15.15 -13.40 -10.26
CA ALA A 67 14.45 -13.76 -11.50
C ALA A 67 15.03 -13.02 -12.73
N LEU A 68 15.39 -11.74 -12.59
CA LEU A 68 16.02 -10.96 -13.66
C LEU A 68 17.42 -11.48 -13.96
N ALA A 69 18.22 -11.82 -12.95
CA ALA A 69 19.56 -12.39 -13.15
C ALA A 69 19.50 -13.71 -13.92
N LEU A 70 18.57 -14.61 -13.55
CA LEU A 70 18.32 -15.85 -14.25
C LEU A 70 17.84 -15.61 -15.69
N PHE A 71 16.93 -14.66 -15.89
CA PHE A 71 16.45 -14.27 -17.22
C PHE A 71 17.59 -13.76 -18.11
N VAL A 72 18.44 -12.86 -17.62
CA VAL A 72 19.60 -12.33 -18.37
C VAL A 72 20.58 -13.45 -18.71
N ARG A 73 20.90 -14.33 -17.76
CA ARG A 73 21.77 -15.49 -18.00
C ARG A 73 21.20 -16.39 -19.09
N PHE A 74 19.92 -16.72 -19.00
CA PHE A 74 19.23 -17.52 -20.01
C PHE A 74 19.22 -16.81 -21.38
N TRP A 75 18.93 -15.51 -21.41
CA TRP A 75 18.89 -14.71 -22.62
C TRP A 75 20.23 -14.70 -23.35
N LEU A 76 21.34 -14.48 -22.65
CA LEU A 76 22.69 -14.50 -23.23
C LEU A 76 23.09 -15.89 -23.74
N THR A 77 22.56 -16.95 -23.13
CA THR A 77 22.82 -18.32 -23.57
C THR A 77 22.02 -18.64 -24.84
N ALA A 78 20.77 -18.19 -24.93
CA ALA A 78 19.88 -18.47 -26.04
C ALA A 78 20.04 -17.53 -27.24
N ASN A 79 20.60 -16.32 -27.04
CA ASN A 79 20.72 -15.29 -28.06
C ASN A 79 22.20 -14.94 -28.31
N PRO A 80 22.89 -15.67 -29.21
CA PRO A 80 24.27 -15.38 -29.53
C PRO A 80 24.41 -14.01 -30.21
N ALA A 81 25.61 -13.43 -30.12
CA ALA A 81 25.89 -12.12 -30.72
C ALA A 81 25.66 -12.14 -32.23
N LEU A 82 24.99 -11.09 -32.72
CA LEU A 82 24.67 -10.95 -34.13
C LEU A 82 25.88 -10.48 -34.95
N PRO A 83 26.04 -10.98 -36.20
CA PRO A 83 26.99 -10.42 -37.15
C PRO A 83 26.78 -8.92 -37.35
N ASP A 84 27.86 -8.17 -37.56
CA ASP A 84 27.81 -6.70 -37.64
C ASP A 84 26.81 -6.18 -38.70
N ALA A 85 26.72 -6.88 -39.83
CA ALA A 85 25.82 -6.54 -40.94
C ALA A 85 24.32 -6.58 -40.56
N SER A 86 23.92 -7.41 -39.59
CA SER A 86 22.51 -7.54 -39.17
C SER A 86 22.16 -6.74 -37.92
N ARG A 87 23.15 -6.13 -37.24
CA ARG A 87 22.93 -5.38 -35.99
C ARG A 87 21.94 -4.23 -36.16
N ALA A 88 22.06 -3.43 -37.22
CA ALA A 88 21.20 -2.28 -37.44
C ALA A 88 19.71 -2.68 -37.61
N ALA A 89 19.45 -3.70 -38.42
CA ALA A 89 18.11 -4.22 -38.64
C ALA A 89 17.52 -4.85 -37.37
N ALA A 90 18.33 -5.64 -36.64
CA ALA A 90 17.89 -6.25 -35.38
C ALA A 90 17.60 -5.21 -34.28
N GLN A 91 18.40 -4.14 -34.21
CA GLN A 91 18.14 -3.02 -33.29
C GLN A 91 16.84 -2.28 -33.64
N ALA A 92 16.57 -2.05 -34.93
CA ALA A 92 15.34 -1.42 -35.37
C ALA A 92 14.11 -2.25 -34.98
N GLN A 93 14.15 -3.56 -35.27
CA GLN A 93 13.08 -4.48 -34.90
C GLN A 93 12.94 -4.64 -33.38
N GLY A 94 14.05 -4.61 -32.64
CA GLY A 94 14.06 -4.64 -31.18
C GLY A 94 13.35 -3.44 -30.56
N ARG A 95 13.58 -2.23 -31.11
CA ARG A 95 12.89 -1.01 -30.66
C ARG A 95 11.38 -1.09 -30.89
N GLU A 96 10.95 -1.47 -32.09
CA GLU A 96 9.53 -1.61 -32.43
C GLU A 96 8.82 -2.62 -31.50
N ARG A 97 9.42 -3.79 -31.27
CA ARG A 97 8.88 -4.79 -30.35
C ARG A 97 8.81 -4.29 -28.91
N PHE A 98 9.81 -3.52 -28.47
CA PHE A 98 9.84 -2.95 -27.13
C PHE A 98 8.73 -1.92 -26.92
N GLU A 99 8.51 -1.03 -27.89
CA GLU A 99 7.40 -0.06 -27.86
C GLU A 99 6.05 -0.77 -27.75
N GLY A 100 5.81 -1.79 -28.59
CA GLY A 100 4.58 -2.59 -28.51
C GLY A 100 4.42 -3.32 -27.16
N PHE A 101 5.52 -3.79 -26.57
CA PHE A 101 5.52 -4.37 -25.22
C PHE A 101 5.13 -3.32 -24.16
N VAL A 102 5.73 -2.12 -24.19
CA VAL A 102 5.43 -1.04 -23.25
C VAL A 102 3.95 -0.66 -23.31
N GLU A 103 3.39 -0.53 -24.51
CA GLU A 103 1.97 -0.26 -24.68
C GLU A 103 1.08 -1.37 -24.12
N ALA A 104 1.39 -2.63 -24.43
CA ALA A 104 0.64 -3.77 -23.91
C ALA A 104 0.71 -3.84 -22.37
N LEU A 105 1.88 -3.55 -21.80
CA LEU A 105 2.09 -3.49 -20.36
C LEU A 105 1.27 -2.36 -19.73
N ALA A 106 1.29 -1.15 -20.29
CA ALA A 106 0.52 -0.02 -19.81
C ALA A 106 -0.98 -0.34 -19.78
N ARG A 107 -1.53 -0.89 -20.88
CA ARG A 107 -2.92 -1.35 -20.94
C ARG A 107 -3.24 -2.40 -19.88
N LYS A 108 -2.34 -3.37 -19.67
CA LYS A 108 -2.51 -4.39 -18.64
C LYS A 108 -2.50 -3.78 -17.23
N MET A 109 -1.68 -2.78 -16.96
CA MET A 109 -1.62 -2.13 -15.65
C MET A 109 -2.86 -1.30 -15.35
N GLU A 110 -3.49 -0.72 -16.38
CA GLU A 110 -4.70 0.08 -16.24
C GLU A 110 -5.97 -0.79 -16.08
N PHE A 111 -6.07 -1.89 -16.83
CA PHE A 111 -7.33 -2.66 -16.95
C PHE A 111 -7.22 -4.15 -16.60
N GLY A 112 -6.01 -4.69 -16.44
CA GLY A 112 -5.77 -6.12 -16.28
C GLY A 112 -5.69 -6.58 -14.82
N PRO A 113 -5.93 -7.89 -14.55
CA PRO A 113 -5.68 -8.45 -13.23
C PRO A 113 -4.20 -8.33 -12.87
N LYS A 114 -3.90 -8.06 -11.59
CA LYS A 114 -2.51 -7.96 -11.16
C LYS A 114 -1.87 -9.33 -11.26
N LEU A 115 -0.57 -9.35 -11.56
CA LEU A 115 0.17 -10.61 -11.70
C LEU A 115 0.04 -11.50 -10.44
N ALA A 116 0.01 -10.87 -9.26
CA ALA A 116 -0.20 -11.53 -7.98
C ALA A 116 -1.56 -12.27 -7.87
N ASP A 117 -2.61 -11.75 -8.53
CA ASP A 117 -3.94 -12.35 -8.49
C ASP A 117 -4.01 -13.60 -9.38
N VAL A 118 -3.20 -13.63 -10.45
CA VAL A 118 -3.11 -14.75 -11.39
C VAL A 118 -2.34 -15.92 -10.77
N THR A 119 -1.23 -15.64 -10.08
CA THR A 119 -0.42 -16.68 -9.42
C THR A 119 -1.15 -17.28 -8.22
N SER A 120 -1.80 -16.46 -7.38
CA SER A 120 -2.61 -16.97 -6.25
C SER A 120 -3.77 -17.85 -6.69
N ARG A 121 -4.32 -17.63 -7.90
CA ARG A 121 -5.42 -18.42 -8.44
C ARG A 121 -4.94 -19.74 -9.08
N ALA A 122 -3.68 -19.81 -9.49
CA ALA A 122 -3.05 -21.07 -9.90
C ALA A 122 -2.79 -21.99 -8.70
N ASP A 123 -2.42 -21.42 -7.55
CA ASP A 123 -2.14 -22.17 -6.31
C ASP A 123 -3.41 -22.77 -5.66
N HIS A 124 -4.61 -22.29 -6.00
CA HIS A 124 -5.90 -22.78 -5.48
C HIS A 124 -6.55 -23.87 -6.37
N LYS A 125 -5.90 -24.25 -7.48
CA LYS A 125 -6.42 -25.25 -8.43
C LYS A 125 -5.65 -26.59 -8.40
N VAL A 126 -4.83 -26.81 -7.40
CA VAL A 126 -4.10 -28.07 -7.16
C VAL A 126 -4.64 -28.74 -5.90
#